data_AF-A0A087U5L3-F1
#
_entry.id   AF-A0A087U5L3-F1
#
_cell.length_a   1.000
_cell.length_b   1.000
_cell.length_c   1.000
_cell.angle_alpha   90.00
_cell.angle_beta   90.00
_cell.angle_gamma   90.00
#
_symmetry.space_group_name_H-M   'P 1'
#
loop_
_entity.id
_entity.type
_entity.pdbx_description
1 polymer ?
#
loop_
_entity_poly.entity_id
_entity_poly.type
_entity_poly.pdbx_seq_one_letter_code
_entity_poly.pdbx_strand_id
1 'polypeptide(L)'
;MIIGFRAKGGSISETAEFVNCSRAAVVKVYRAWQNGTVQNQRRGKCGAPRAIDDRGERRLRRCVRADRRATVEQLTTKMNQGATKSVSQSTIQRTLLRLGLRSRRLVRAPMLTAVHRRRRLEFARQYSSWTSTEWRQVAFSDESRFMLHRTDGRWRIRRETSERNHPATIAGTVQAGGGSIMVWGMFSWHSLGSLIIVEGTMDQYKYASVLADHVHPYMRIVFPQDDGILQQDNARCHTAASVRAWFEEHQDEFTVLPWPANSPDLNPIEHLWDHLDRVVRAMDSQPRNLAQLATALESAWLNIPENTFRDLCDSLPARLAAVRSTKGSNPQAKISHQLSSLKVLTTKLM
;
A
#
# COMPACT_ATOMS: atom_id res chain seq x y z
N MET A 1 -11.90 -19.71 -50.44
CA MET A 1 -11.69 -20.19 -51.83
C MET A 1 -12.15 -21.63 -52.04
N ILE A 2 -11.55 -22.64 -51.40
CA ILE A 2 -11.93 -24.07 -51.59
C ILE A 2 -13.43 -24.33 -51.41
N ILE A 3 -14.01 -23.88 -50.29
CA ILE A 3 -15.44 -24.09 -49.97
C ILE A 3 -16.35 -23.45 -51.02
N GLY A 4 -16.08 -22.19 -51.38
CA GLY A 4 -16.90 -21.44 -52.34
C GLY A 4 -16.86 -22.01 -53.76
N PHE A 5 -15.70 -22.49 -54.23
CA PHE A 5 -15.56 -23.11 -55.55
C PHE A 5 -16.28 -24.46 -55.64
N ARG A 6 -16.17 -25.28 -54.58
CA ARG A 6 -16.88 -26.57 -54.48
C ARG A 6 -18.39 -26.42 -54.33
N ALA A 7 -18.86 -25.39 -53.61
CA ALA A 7 -20.29 -25.11 -53.46
C ALA A 7 -20.96 -24.63 -54.77
N LYS A 8 -20.19 -24.09 -55.71
CA LYS A 8 -20.64 -23.69 -57.06
C LYS A 8 -20.60 -24.83 -58.09
N GLY A 9 -20.36 -26.08 -57.67
CA GLY A 9 -20.37 -27.25 -58.55
C GLY A 9 -19.01 -27.64 -59.16
N GLY A 10 -17.93 -26.92 -58.87
CA GLY A 10 -16.59 -27.26 -59.38
C GLY A 10 -16.08 -28.62 -58.89
N SER A 11 -15.39 -29.37 -59.74
CA SER A 11 -14.82 -30.67 -59.40
C SER A 11 -13.66 -30.53 -58.41
N ILE A 12 -13.26 -31.65 -57.77
CA ILE A 12 -12.13 -31.66 -56.83
C ILE A 12 -10.82 -31.28 -57.55
N SER A 13 -10.65 -31.68 -58.80
CA SER A 13 -9.45 -31.40 -59.60
C SER A 13 -9.35 -29.93 -59.97
N GLU A 14 -10.42 -29.35 -60.52
CA GLU A 14 -10.47 -27.93 -60.88
C GLU A 14 -10.30 -27.04 -59.64
N THR A 15 -10.88 -27.42 -58.51
CA THR A 15 -10.70 -26.68 -57.25
C THR A 15 -9.24 -26.71 -56.79
N ALA A 16 -8.57 -27.86 -56.93
CA ALA A 16 -7.18 -28.04 -56.51
C ALA A 16 -6.22 -27.21 -57.36
N GLU A 17 -6.46 -27.17 -58.67
CA GLU A 17 -5.72 -26.34 -59.63
C GLU A 17 -5.96 -24.85 -59.39
N PHE A 18 -7.23 -24.44 -59.22
CA PHE A 18 -7.61 -23.04 -58.97
C PHE A 18 -6.98 -22.46 -57.69
N VAL A 19 -6.92 -23.24 -56.61
CA VAL A 19 -6.34 -22.79 -55.33
C VAL A 19 -4.88 -23.18 -55.14
N ASN A 20 -4.27 -23.80 -56.15
CA ASN A 20 -2.90 -24.32 -56.14
C ASN A 20 -2.56 -25.15 -54.88
N CYS A 21 -3.38 -26.17 -54.60
CA CYS A 21 -3.12 -27.09 -53.49
C CYS A 21 -3.46 -28.55 -53.87
N SER A 22 -3.06 -29.51 -53.04
CA SER A 22 -3.35 -30.92 -53.36
C SER A 22 -4.85 -31.24 -53.33
N ARG A 23 -5.29 -32.14 -54.22
CA ARG A 23 -6.67 -32.68 -54.23
C ARG A 23 -7.08 -33.22 -52.85
N ALA A 24 -6.14 -33.82 -52.11
CA ALA A 24 -6.37 -34.30 -50.74
C ALA A 24 -6.67 -33.15 -49.76
N ALA A 25 -6.00 -32.00 -49.87
CA ALA A 25 -6.28 -30.82 -49.06
C ALA A 25 -7.68 -30.25 -49.37
N VAL A 26 -8.07 -30.20 -50.65
CA VAL A 26 -9.42 -29.82 -51.08
C VAL A 26 -10.48 -30.71 -50.45
N VAL A 27 -10.33 -32.04 -50.53
CA VAL A 27 -11.26 -33.02 -49.94
C VAL A 27 -11.33 -32.85 -48.42
N LYS A 28 -10.17 -32.72 -47.75
CA LYS A 28 -10.10 -32.57 -46.29
C LYS A 28 -10.82 -31.31 -45.81
N VAL A 29 -10.57 -30.17 -46.46
CA VAL A 29 -11.19 -28.88 -46.11
C VAL A 29 -12.69 -28.90 -46.42
N TYR A 30 -13.10 -29.44 -47.56
CA TYR A 30 -14.51 -29.50 -47.95
C TYR A 30 -15.33 -30.46 -47.06
N ARG A 31 -14.80 -31.64 -46.72
CA ARG A 31 -15.44 -32.56 -45.76
C ARG A 31 -15.55 -31.95 -44.37
N ALA A 32 -14.50 -31.27 -43.90
CA ALA A 32 -14.57 -30.56 -42.63
C ALA A 32 -15.67 -29.49 -42.64
N TRP A 33 -15.91 -28.84 -43.79
CA TRP A 33 -16.95 -27.82 -43.95
C TRP A 33 -18.35 -28.44 -43.94
N GLN A 34 -18.56 -29.52 -44.69
CA GLN A 34 -19.83 -30.27 -44.69
C GLN A 34 -20.20 -30.77 -43.29
N ASN A 35 -19.20 -31.15 -42.49
CA ASN A 35 -19.39 -31.61 -41.12
C ASN A 35 -19.44 -30.46 -40.08
N GLY A 36 -19.40 -29.19 -40.49
CA GLY A 36 -19.46 -28.04 -39.58
C GLY A 36 -18.22 -27.84 -38.68
N THR A 37 -17.08 -28.47 -39.00
CA THR A 37 -15.86 -28.48 -38.16
C THR A 37 -14.72 -27.59 -38.69
N VAL A 38 -15.00 -26.74 -39.70
CA VAL A 38 -13.99 -25.80 -40.22
C VAL A 38 -13.80 -24.67 -39.22
N GLN A 39 -12.66 -24.70 -38.54
CA GLN A 39 -12.12 -23.56 -37.84
C GLN A 39 -10.81 -23.17 -38.52
N ASN A 40 -10.69 -21.90 -38.93
CA ASN A 40 -9.43 -21.33 -39.42
C ASN A 40 -8.52 -20.99 -38.22
N GLN A 41 -8.12 -22.03 -37.49
CA GLN A 41 -7.24 -21.93 -36.34
C GLN A 41 -6.17 -23.02 -36.46
N ARG A 42 -4.94 -22.70 -36.06
CA ARG A 42 -3.88 -23.71 -35.92
C ARG A 42 -4.39 -24.81 -34.98
N ARG A 43 -4.52 -26.04 -35.48
CA ARG A 43 -4.87 -27.20 -34.64
C ARG A 43 -3.66 -27.58 -33.77
N GLY A 44 -3.83 -27.43 -32.46
CA GLY A 44 -2.90 -27.94 -31.45
C GLY A 44 -1.87 -26.94 -30.92
N LYS A 45 -1.30 -27.28 -29.76
CA LYS A 45 -0.15 -26.58 -29.15
C LYS A 45 1.13 -26.99 -29.88
N CYS A 46 1.32 -26.52 -31.10
CA CYS A 46 2.59 -26.70 -31.81
C CYS A 46 3.66 -25.82 -31.14
N GLY A 47 4.52 -26.42 -30.33
CA GLY A 47 5.63 -25.75 -29.66
C GLY A 47 6.48 -26.74 -28.85
N ALA A 48 7.74 -26.38 -28.60
CA ALA A 48 8.62 -27.18 -27.76
C ALA A 48 8.01 -27.35 -26.35
N PRO A 49 8.12 -28.54 -25.73
CA PRO A 49 7.69 -28.74 -24.36
C PRO A 49 8.33 -27.72 -23.41
N ARG A 50 7.57 -27.30 -22.39
CA ARG A 50 8.09 -26.37 -21.38
C ARG A 50 9.26 -27.00 -20.64
N ALA A 51 10.34 -26.24 -20.45
CA ALA A 51 11.50 -26.68 -19.68
C ALA A 51 11.18 -26.92 -18.19
N ILE A 52 10.15 -26.26 -17.67
CA ILE A 52 9.60 -26.49 -16.33
C ILE A 52 8.17 -27.01 -16.51
N ASP A 53 7.94 -28.24 -16.05
CA ASP A 53 6.64 -28.89 -16.02
C ASP A 53 5.80 -28.45 -14.81
N ASP A 54 4.59 -28.96 -14.70
CA ASP A 54 3.67 -28.56 -13.62
C ASP A 54 4.21 -28.98 -12.22
N ARG A 55 5.02 -30.05 -12.14
CA ARG A 55 5.70 -30.46 -10.90
C ARG A 55 6.80 -29.45 -10.54
N GLY A 56 7.60 -29.03 -11.51
CA GLY A 56 8.63 -28.01 -11.35
C GLY A 56 8.04 -26.65 -10.96
N GLU A 57 6.87 -26.28 -11.48
CA GLU A 57 6.15 -25.08 -11.05
C GLU A 57 5.70 -25.16 -9.58
N ARG A 58 5.18 -26.31 -9.14
CA ARG A 58 4.84 -26.54 -7.72
C ARG A 58 6.06 -26.45 -6.82
N ARG A 59 7.20 -27.01 -7.24
CA ARG A 59 8.49 -26.90 -6.53
C ARG A 59 8.94 -25.44 -6.45
N LEU A 60 8.92 -24.71 -7.56
CA LEU A 60 9.29 -23.29 -7.60
C LEU A 60 8.41 -22.44 -6.67
N ARG A 61 7.09 -22.66 -6.65
CA ARG A 61 6.18 -22.00 -5.69
C ARG A 61 6.58 -22.28 -4.24
N ARG A 62 7.00 -23.52 -3.93
CA ARG A 62 7.44 -23.90 -2.58
C ARG A 62 8.75 -23.20 -2.21
N CYS A 63 9.72 -23.16 -3.12
CA CYS A 63 10.98 -22.45 -2.90
C CYS A 63 10.76 -20.97 -2.61
N VAL A 64 9.88 -20.29 -3.37
CA VAL A 64 9.52 -18.89 -3.14
C VAL A 64 8.77 -18.69 -1.82
N ARG A 65 7.92 -19.63 -1.40
CA ARG A 65 7.22 -19.55 -0.11
C ARG A 65 8.16 -19.74 1.08
N ALA A 66 9.14 -20.63 0.95
CA ALA A 66 10.16 -20.88 1.97
C ALA A 66 11.10 -19.68 2.14
N ASP A 67 11.45 -19.01 1.04
CA ASP A 67 12.29 -17.82 1.05
C ASP A 67 11.77 -16.79 0.04
N ARG A 68 10.99 -15.83 0.56
CA ARG A 68 10.37 -14.77 -0.24
C ARG A 68 11.37 -13.71 -0.72
N ARG A 69 12.60 -13.72 -0.20
CA ARG A 69 13.66 -12.77 -0.57
C ARG A 69 14.65 -13.35 -1.58
N ALA A 70 14.55 -14.64 -1.89
CA ALA A 70 15.45 -15.31 -2.81
C ALA A 70 15.51 -14.62 -4.18
N THR A 71 16.72 -14.38 -4.69
CA THR A 71 16.93 -13.84 -6.03
C THR A 71 16.60 -14.89 -7.10
N VAL A 72 16.40 -14.44 -8.35
CA VAL A 72 16.19 -15.36 -9.49
C VAL A 72 17.37 -16.34 -9.60
N GLU A 73 18.58 -15.87 -9.37
CA GLU A 73 19.79 -16.69 -9.34
C GLU A 73 19.73 -17.76 -8.25
N GLN A 74 19.45 -17.40 -7.00
CA GLN A 74 19.33 -18.35 -5.89
C GLN A 74 18.22 -19.38 -6.13
N LEU A 75 17.08 -18.95 -6.69
CA LEU A 75 16.00 -19.85 -7.08
C LEU A 75 16.41 -20.79 -8.22
N THR A 76 17.22 -20.31 -9.16
CA THR A 76 17.76 -21.12 -10.26
C THR A 76 18.69 -22.20 -9.73
N THR A 77 19.63 -21.83 -8.84
CA THR A 77 20.51 -22.79 -8.17
C THR A 77 19.71 -23.83 -7.41
N LYS A 78 18.72 -23.42 -6.59
CA LYS A 78 17.83 -24.35 -5.87
C LYS A 78 17.04 -25.26 -6.80
N MET A 79 16.59 -24.77 -7.95
CA MET A 79 15.85 -25.58 -8.93
C MET A 79 16.74 -26.55 -9.69
N ASN A 80 18.00 -26.20 -9.92
CA ASN A 80 18.96 -27.05 -10.62
C ASN A 80 19.61 -28.10 -9.69
N GLN A 81 19.57 -27.91 -8.37
CA GLN A 81 20.00 -28.92 -7.40
C GLN A 81 19.24 -30.24 -7.62
N GLY A 82 19.99 -31.29 -7.95
CA GLY A 82 19.49 -32.64 -8.19
C GLY A 82 18.67 -32.80 -9.47
N ALA A 83 18.69 -31.82 -10.38
CA ALA A 83 17.93 -31.89 -11.63
C ALA A 83 18.76 -32.55 -12.74
N THR A 84 18.13 -33.44 -13.52
CA THR A 84 18.74 -34.07 -14.70
C THR A 84 18.92 -33.10 -15.88
N LYS A 85 18.12 -32.02 -15.93
CA LYS A 85 18.25 -30.92 -16.89
C LYS A 85 18.22 -29.60 -16.14
N SER A 86 19.25 -28.78 -16.35
CA SER A 86 19.33 -27.45 -15.75
C SER A 86 18.42 -26.47 -16.48
N VAL A 87 17.89 -25.51 -15.74
CA VAL A 87 17.10 -24.39 -16.25
C VAL A 87 17.88 -23.09 -16.06
N SER A 88 17.75 -22.19 -17.02
CA SER A 88 18.37 -20.86 -16.97
C SER A 88 17.60 -19.90 -16.06
N GLN A 89 18.27 -18.85 -15.59
CA GLN A 89 17.64 -17.75 -14.85
C GLN A 89 16.46 -17.13 -15.62
N SER A 90 16.61 -16.94 -16.93
CA SER A 90 15.54 -16.40 -17.79
C SER A 90 14.32 -17.33 -17.87
N THR A 91 14.51 -18.64 -17.71
CA THR A 91 13.40 -19.62 -17.67
C THR A 91 12.67 -19.54 -16.34
N ILE A 92 13.40 -19.41 -15.23
CA ILE A 92 12.83 -19.19 -13.90
C ILE A 92 12.06 -17.88 -13.85
N GLN A 93 12.64 -16.77 -14.35
CA GLN A 93 11.98 -15.46 -14.37
C GLN A 93 10.68 -15.48 -15.16
N ARG A 94 10.67 -16.05 -16.39
CA ARG A 94 9.46 -16.20 -17.21
C ARG A 94 8.40 -17.03 -16.50
N THR A 95 8.82 -18.11 -15.82
CA THR A 95 7.93 -18.97 -15.06
C THR A 95 7.33 -18.22 -13.86
N LEU A 96 8.13 -17.48 -13.08
CA LEU A 96 7.64 -16.65 -11.97
C LEU A 96 6.59 -15.63 -12.44
N LEU A 97 6.85 -14.94 -13.54
CA LEU A 97 5.91 -13.97 -14.13
C LEU A 97 4.58 -14.64 -14.52
N ARG A 98 4.65 -15.81 -15.18
CA ARG A 98 3.48 -16.59 -15.56
C ARG A 98 2.67 -17.10 -14.35
N LEU A 99 3.36 -17.43 -13.25
CA LEU A 99 2.73 -17.82 -11.99
C LEU A 99 2.16 -16.64 -11.19
N GLY A 100 2.32 -15.40 -11.67
CA GLY A 100 1.91 -14.17 -10.96
C GLY A 100 2.85 -13.77 -9.82
N LEU A 101 3.97 -14.46 -9.63
CA LEU A 101 4.97 -14.19 -8.58
C LEU A 101 5.94 -13.08 -9.01
N ARG A 102 5.40 -11.88 -9.15
CA ARG A 102 6.17 -10.70 -9.57
C ARG A 102 6.99 -10.18 -8.40
N SER A 103 8.19 -9.64 -8.71
CA SER A 103 8.93 -8.85 -7.73
C SER A 103 8.11 -7.63 -7.30
N ARG A 104 8.03 -7.43 -5.98
CA ARG A 104 7.30 -6.35 -5.32
C ARG A 104 8.16 -5.85 -4.17
N ARG A 105 8.07 -4.56 -3.87
CA ARG A 105 8.75 -3.99 -2.70
C ARG A 105 8.11 -4.53 -1.42
N LEU A 106 8.93 -4.75 -0.40
CA LEU A 106 8.41 -5.04 0.94
C LEU A 106 7.60 -3.84 1.42
N VAL A 107 6.44 -4.11 2.02
CA VAL A 107 5.67 -3.09 2.74
C VAL A 107 6.41 -2.81 4.04
N ARG A 108 6.75 -1.53 4.28
CA ARG A 108 7.30 -1.09 5.57
C ARG A 108 6.13 -0.97 6.54
N ALA A 109 6.17 -1.71 7.64
CA ALA A 109 5.18 -1.62 8.70
C ALA A 109 5.85 -1.98 10.04
N PRO A 110 5.35 -1.47 11.17
CA PRO A 110 5.86 -1.84 12.49
C PRO A 110 5.79 -3.36 12.69
N MET A 111 6.85 -3.94 13.23
CA MET A 111 6.87 -5.37 13.55
C MET A 111 6.04 -5.62 14.81
N LEU A 112 4.89 -6.26 14.66
CA LEU A 112 4.00 -6.57 15.77
C LEU A 112 4.40 -7.88 16.46
N THR A 113 4.76 -7.78 17.75
CA THR A 113 4.91 -8.92 18.66
C THR A 113 3.56 -9.60 18.91
N ALA A 114 3.58 -10.81 19.47
CA ALA A 114 2.34 -11.50 19.86
C ALA A 114 1.52 -10.70 20.87
N VAL A 115 2.18 -10.02 21.81
CA VAL A 115 1.55 -9.13 22.80
C VAL A 115 0.86 -7.95 22.13
N HIS A 116 1.52 -7.30 21.15
CA HIS A 116 0.90 -6.19 20.41
C HIS A 116 -0.38 -6.67 19.70
N ARG A 117 -0.33 -7.81 19.01
CA ARG A 117 -1.51 -8.34 18.30
C ARG A 117 -2.66 -8.66 19.25
N ARG A 118 -2.35 -9.24 20.42
CA ARG A 118 -3.36 -9.54 21.44
C ARG A 118 -4.05 -8.26 21.93
N ARG A 119 -3.27 -7.26 22.37
CA ARG A 119 -3.80 -5.97 22.86
C ARG A 119 -4.61 -5.23 21.81
N ARG A 120 -4.14 -5.24 20.55
CA ARG A 120 -4.88 -4.66 19.42
C ARG A 120 -6.20 -5.36 19.14
N LEU A 121 -6.23 -6.69 19.26
CA LEU A 121 -7.46 -7.46 19.09
C LEU A 121 -8.43 -7.24 20.26
N GLU A 122 -7.93 -7.13 21.49
CA GLU A 122 -8.72 -6.79 22.68
C GLU A 122 -9.36 -5.41 22.52
N PHE A 123 -8.56 -4.40 22.17
CA PHE A 123 -9.06 -3.06 21.86
C PHE A 123 -10.16 -3.08 20.78
N ALA A 124 -9.89 -3.75 19.65
CA ALA A 124 -10.87 -3.81 18.57
C ALA A 124 -12.14 -4.59 18.91
N ARG A 125 -12.11 -5.46 19.93
CA ARG A 125 -13.31 -6.13 20.46
C ARG A 125 -14.06 -5.23 21.43
N GLN A 126 -13.33 -4.57 22.34
CA GLN A 126 -13.90 -3.68 23.35
C GLN A 126 -14.71 -2.56 22.69
N TYR A 127 -14.17 -1.92 21.65
CA TYR A 127 -14.83 -0.81 20.94
C TYR A 127 -15.56 -1.28 19.67
N SER A 128 -15.96 -2.56 19.60
CA SER A 128 -16.61 -3.09 18.39
C SER A 128 -18.06 -2.68 18.21
N SER A 129 -18.74 -2.29 19.29
CA SER A 129 -20.11 -1.77 19.28
C SER A 129 -20.18 -0.27 18.98
N TRP A 130 -19.05 0.45 19.09
CA TRP A 130 -19.01 1.88 18.82
C TRP A 130 -19.26 2.14 17.34
N THR A 131 -20.27 2.98 17.09
CA THR A 131 -20.61 3.49 15.77
C THR A 131 -19.80 4.75 15.49
N SER A 132 -19.98 5.31 14.30
CA SER A 132 -19.40 6.61 13.96
C SER A 132 -19.70 7.67 15.01
N THR A 133 -20.91 7.70 15.59
CA THR A 133 -21.32 8.71 16.58
C THR A 133 -20.41 8.73 17.81
N GLU A 134 -20.09 7.59 18.39
CA GLU A 134 -19.16 7.53 19.54
C GLU A 134 -17.75 7.96 19.13
N TRP A 135 -17.30 7.61 17.92
CA TRP A 135 -15.98 8.04 17.41
C TRP A 135 -15.89 9.54 17.12
N ARG A 136 -17.02 10.25 16.97
CA ARG A 136 -17.04 11.71 16.80
C ARG A 136 -16.64 12.45 18.07
N GLN A 137 -16.85 11.82 19.23
CA GLN A 137 -16.44 12.33 20.54
C GLN A 137 -14.95 12.14 20.83
N VAL A 138 -14.17 11.55 19.90
CA VAL A 138 -12.75 11.31 20.08
C VAL A 138 -11.92 12.39 19.37
N ALA A 139 -11.09 13.09 20.13
CA ALA A 139 -10.01 13.93 19.62
C ALA A 139 -8.73 13.10 19.47
N PHE A 140 -8.17 13.04 18.26
CA PHE A 140 -6.94 12.32 17.95
C PHE A 140 -5.76 13.27 17.97
N SER A 141 -4.64 12.83 18.55
CA SER A 141 -3.39 13.58 18.59
C SER A 141 -2.19 12.68 18.31
N ASP A 142 -1.12 13.26 17.77
CA ASP A 142 0.16 12.58 17.54
C ASP A 142 1.27 13.57 17.20
N GLU A 143 2.51 13.09 17.24
CA GLU A 143 3.67 13.79 16.69
C GLU A 143 4.09 13.25 15.33
N SER A 144 4.62 14.12 14.47
CA SER A 144 5.26 13.71 13.23
C SER A 144 6.54 14.49 12.95
N ARG A 145 7.39 13.92 12.08
CA ARG A 145 8.65 14.55 11.67
C ARG A 145 8.69 14.75 10.17
N PHE A 146 8.76 16.02 9.75
CA PHE A 146 8.88 16.44 8.37
C PHE A 146 10.33 16.84 8.06
N MET A 147 10.88 16.35 6.94
CA MET A 147 12.25 16.65 6.52
C MET A 147 12.24 17.72 5.44
N LEU A 148 13.14 18.71 5.52
CA LEU A 148 13.25 19.78 4.51
C LEU A 148 13.62 19.23 3.13
N HIS A 149 14.61 18.33 3.10
CA HIS A 149 15.05 17.68 1.87
C HIS A 149 14.87 16.17 2.02
N ARG A 150 13.75 15.66 1.50
CA ARG A 150 13.57 14.21 1.35
C ARG A 150 14.29 13.73 0.09
N THR A 151 15.47 13.14 0.26
CA THR A 151 16.04 12.26 -0.76
C THR A 151 15.30 10.93 -0.71
N ASP A 152 14.14 10.83 -1.37
CA ASP A 152 13.47 9.55 -1.55
C ASP A 152 14.28 8.57 -2.43
N GLY A 153 15.36 9.07 -3.05
CA GLY A 153 16.26 8.36 -3.95
C GLY A 153 15.60 7.95 -5.27
N ARG A 154 14.44 8.53 -5.61
CA ARG A 154 13.59 8.11 -6.73
C ARG A 154 13.41 9.17 -7.81
N TRP A 155 14.11 10.30 -7.71
CA TRP A 155 14.22 11.24 -8.82
C TRP A 155 14.71 10.51 -10.07
N ARG A 156 13.84 10.43 -11.08
CA ARG A 156 14.19 9.93 -12.40
C ARG A 156 14.34 11.14 -13.31
N ILE A 157 15.58 11.53 -13.51
CA ILE A 157 15.93 12.54 -14.51
C ILE A 157 16.16 11.85 -15.85
N ARG A 158 15.84 12.55 -16.94
CA ARG A 158 16.35 12.21 -18.28
C ARG A 158 17.59 13.07 -18.49
N ARG A 159 18.69 12.44 -18.89
CA ARG A 159 19.96 13.10 -19.21
C ARG A 159 20.69 12.30 -20.27
N GLU A 160 21.55 12.95 -21.03
CA GLU A 160 22.48 12.25 -21.90
C GLU A 160 23.57 11.53 -21.06
N THR A 161 24.22 10.53 -21.64
CA THR A 161 25.24 9.72 -20.93
C THR A 161 26.43 10.58 -20.46
N SER A 162 26.81 11.59 -21.25
CA SER A 162 27.88 12.57 -20.97
C SER A 162 27.55 13.48 -19.78
N GLU A 163 26.27 13.75 -19.53
CA GLU A 163 25.80 14.68 -18.50
C GLU A 163 25.77 14.05 -17.11
N ARG A 164 26.48 12.93 -16.89
CA ARG A 164 26.46 12.21 -15.62
C ARG A 164 26.84 13.08 -14.41
N ASN A 165 27.72 14.05 -14.63
CA ASN A 165 28.26 14.93 -13.59
C ASN A 165 27.85 16.40 -13.76
N HIS A 166 26.82 16.70 -14.57
CA HIS A 166 26.33 18.07 -14.70
C HIS A 166 25.67 18.51 -13.37
N PRO A 167 25.88 19.75 -12.88
CA PRO A 167 25.31 20.19 -11.60
C PRO A 167 23.79 20.02 -11.49
N ALA A 168 23.06 20.20 -12.60
CA ALA A 168 21.60 19.98 -12.65
C ALA A 168 21.17 18.49 -12.66
N THR A 169 22.11 17.55 -12.87
CA THR A 169 21.84 16.10 -12.87
C THR A 169 22.38 15.40 -11.63
N ILE A 170 23.12 16.12 -10.79
CA ILE A 170 23.63 15.65 -9.51
C ILE A 170 22.65 16.08 -8.42
N ALA A 171 22.08 15.10 -7.71
CA ALA A 171 21.42 15.39 -6.45
C ALA A 171 22.51 15.64 -5.40
N GLY A 172 22.61 16.88 -4.91
CA GLY A 172 23.51 17.22 -3.81
C GLY A 172 23.15 16.41 -2.56
N THR A 173 24.09 15.63 -2.04
CA THR A 173 23.98 15.06 -0.70
C THR A 173 24.46 16.11 0.29
N VAL A 174 23.55 16.85 0.92
CA VAL A 174 23.90 17.74 2.03
C VAL A 174 24.50 16.90 3.16
N GLN A 175 25.80 17.07 3.40
CA GLN A 175 26.43 16.64 4.64
C GLN A 175 25.74 17.45 5.76
N ALA A 176 24.96 16.77 6.61
CA ALA A 176 24.01 17.33 7.60
C ALA A 176 22.56 17.64 7.12
N GLY A 177 22.02 16.88 6.16
CA GLY A 177 20.62 16.42 6.23
C GLY A 177 19.48 17.45 6.12
N GLY A 178 19.72 18.69 5.69
CA GLY A 178 18.68 19.70 5.43
C GLY A 178 17.83 20.12 6.65
N GLY A 179 17.98 19.48 7.80
CA GLY A 179 17.12 19.67 8.96
C GLY A 179 15.75 18.98 8.83
N SER A 180 15.12 18.80 9.99
CA SER A 180 13.75 18.29 10.10
C SER A 180 13.00 19.06 11.16
N ILE A 181 11.70 19.19 10.99
CA ILE A 181 10.80 19.79 11.96
C ILE A 181 9.99 18.68 12.60
N MET A 182 9.93 18.69 13.93
CA MET A 182 8.98 17.90 14.69
C MET A 182 7.73 18.75 14.87
N VAL A 183 6.56 18.17 14.60
CA VAL A 183 5.27 18.81 14.82
C VAL A 183 4.43 17.94 15.73
N TRP A 184 3.57 18.57 16.51
CA TRP A 184 2.46 17.93 17.19
C TRP A 184 1.17 18.48 16.62
N GLY A 185 0.12 17.67 16.51
CA GLY A 185 -1.19 18.22 16.22
C GLY A 185 -2.32 17.38 16.74
N MET A 186 -3.52 17.96 16.72
CA MET A 186 -4.74 17.28 17.13
C MET A 186 -5.93 17.65 16.25
N PHE A 187 -6.90 16.76 16.14
CA PHE A 187 -8.18 17.05 15.48
C PHE A 187 -9.28 16.11 15.99
N SER A 188 -10.53 16.45 15.73
CA SER A 188 -11.69 15.58 15.95
C SER A 188 -12.58 15.59 14.71
N TRP A 189 -13.72 14.87 14.76
CA TRP A 189 -14.72 14.98 13.70
C TRP A 189 -15.32 16.39 13.59
N HIS A 190 -15.32 17.16 14.68
CA HIS A 190 -15.94 18.48 14.73
C HIS A 190 -15.06 19.57 14.13
N SER A 191 -13.75 19.53 14.39
CA SER A 191 -12.82 20.58 13.95
C SER A 191 -11.36 20.10 13.93
N LEU A 192 -10.52 20.85 13.22
CA LEU A 192 -9.07 20.76 13.39
C LEU A 192 -8.65 21.52 14.66
N GLY A 193 -7.73 20.95 15.42
CA GLY A 193 -7.05 21.65 16.51
C GLY A 193 -5.73 22.26 16.06
N SER A 194 -4.91 22.63 17.04
CA SER A 194 -3.61 23.27 16.78
C SER A 194 -2.63 22.31 16.08
N LEU A 195 -1.80 22.88 15.21
CA LEU A 195 -0.54 22.29 14.76
C LEU A 195 0.60 23.08 15.40
N ILE A 196 1.43 22.41 16.19
CA ILE A 196 2.47 23.02 17.00
C ILE A 196 3.82 22.57 16.47
N ILE A 197 4.70 23.53 16.17
CA ILE A 197 6.09 23.25 15.86
C ILE A 197 6.84 22.98 17.15
N VAL A 198 7.41 21.78 17.28
CA VAL A 198 8.14 21.34 18.46
C VAL A 198 9.63 21.50 18.23
N GLU A 199 10.27 22.34 19.05
CA GLU A 199 11.72 22.48 19.01
C GLU A 199 12.41 21.21 19.52
N GLY A 200 13.19 20.56 18.65
CA GLY A 200 13.92 19.35 18.98
C GLY A 200 13.04 18.10 19.06
N THR A 201 13.07 17.41 20.20
CA THR A 201 12.25 16.22 20.47
C THR A 201 11.20 16.55 21.52
N MET A 202 10.00 15.98 21.37
CA MET A 202 8.95 16.05 22.38
C MET A 202 9.42 15.36 23.67
N ASP A 203 9.35 16.08 24.78
CA ASP A 203 9.59 15.58 26.13
C ASP A 203 8.34 15.78 27.00
N GLN A 204 8.39 15.28 28.23
CA GLN A 204 7.23 15.34 29.13
C GLN A 204 6.82 16.75 29.54
N TYR A 205 7.75 17.72 29.59
CA TYR A 205 7.46 19.08 30.02
C TYR A 205 6.83 19.87 28.88
N LYS A 206 7.39 19.74 27.67
CA LYS A 206 6.77 20.28 26.46
C LYS A 206 5.38 19.70 26.25
N TYR A 207 5.22 18.39 26.47
CA TYR A 207 3.92 17.76 26.35
C TYR A 207 2.92 18.29 27.39
N ALA A 208 3.34 18.49 28.64
CA ALA A 208 2.48 19.11 29.66
C ALA A 208 2.05 20.54 29.28
N SER A 209 2.94 21.34 28.69
CA SER A 209 2.57 22.66 28.14
C SER A 209 1.57 22.52 27.00
N VAL A 210 1.76 21.56 26.07
CA VAL A 210 0.79 21.28 25.00
C VAL A 210 -0.58 20.88 25.57
N LEU A 211 -0.61 20.10 26.65
CA LEU A 211 -1.86 19.73 27.32
C LEU A 211 -2.59 20.95 27.87
N ALA A 212 -1.89 21.79 28.63
CA ALA A 212 -2.46 22.97 29.26
C ALA A 212 -2.88 24.05 28.25
N ASP A 213 -2.03 24.33 27.26
CA ASP A 213 -2.18 25.50 26.39
C ASP A 213 -3.04 25.20 25.14
N HIS A 214 -3.12 23.94 24.72
CA HIS A 214 -3.75 23.57 23.45
C HIS A 214 -4.82 22.48 23.60
N VAL A 215 -4.53 21.37 24.29
CA VAL A 215 -5.50 20.28 24.41
C VAL A 215 -6.67 20.66 25.29
N HIS A 216 -6.41 21.15 26.50
CA HIS A 216 -7.45 21.48 27.47
C HIS A 216 -8.43 22.55 26.96
N PRO A 217 -7.98 23.70 26.40
CA PRO A 217 -8.89 24.67 25.79
C PRO A 217 -9.66 24.08 24.61
N TYR A 218 -9.02 23.26 23.76
CA TYR A 218 -9.69 22.63 22.64
C TYR A 218 -10.81 21.68 23.11
N MET A 219 -10.52 20.84 24.12
CA MET A 219 -11.50 19.89 24.64
C MET A 219 -12.73 20.62 25.20
N ARG A 220 -12.52 21.70 25.98
CA ARG A 220 -13.61 22.52 26.53
C ARG A 220 -14.45 23.22 25.46
N ILE A 221 -13.84 23.68 24.37
CA ILE A 221 -14.54 24.39 23.30
C ILE A 221 -15.31 23.41 22.40
N VAL A 222 -14.70 22.28 22.07
CA VAL A 222 -15.25 21.34 21.09
C VAL A 222 -16.20 20.31 21.73
N PHE A 223 -15.98 19.96 23.00
CA PHE A 223 -16.79 19.02 23.77
C PHE A 223 -17.31 19.68 25.05
N PRO A 224 -18.23 20.66 24.95
CA PRO A 224 -18.68 21.47 26.09
C PRO A 224 -19.57 20.73 27.09
N GLN A 225 -19.86 19.44 26.86
CA GLN A 225 -20.62 18.58 27.77
C GLN A 225 -19.70 17.69 28.62
N ASP A 226 -18.39 17.92 28.57
CA ASP A 226 -17.36 17.16 29.29
C ASP A 226 -17.39 15.64 28.97
N ASP A 227 -17.93 15.29 27.80
CA ASP A 227 -18.04 13.92 27.26
C ASP A 227 -16.96 13.60 26.21
N GLY A 228 -16.02 14.53 26.01
CA GLY A 228 -14.91 14.38 25.10
C GLY A 228 -13.93 13.28 25.51
N ILE A 229 -13.33 12.64 24.51
CA ILE A 229 -12.33 11.60 24.70
C ILE A 229 -11.05 11.99 23.97
N LEU A 230 -9.94 12.10 24.68
CA LEU A 230 -8.63 12.31 24.08
C LEU A 230 -7.95 10.99 23.74
N GLN A 231 -7.55 10.83 22.49
CA GLN A 231 -6.63 9.79 22.07
C GLN A 231 -5.20 10.36 22.01
N GLN A 232 -4.32 9.71 22.78
CA GLN A 232 -2.86 9.84 22.70
C GLN A 232 -2.24 8.44 22.57
N ASP A 233 -0.98 8.35 22.13
CA ASP A 233 -0.26 7.09 22.12
C ASP A 233 0.40 6.79 23.50
N ASN A 234 1.14 5.69 23.61
CA ASN A 234 1.83 5.33 24.85
C ASN A 234 3.33 5.71 24.83
N ALA A 235 3.68 6.82 24.19
CA ALA A 235 5.05 7.35 24.23
C ALA A 235 5.49 7.63 25.67
N ARG A 236 6.81 7.68 25.88
CA ARG A 236 7.39 7.89 27.22
C ARG A 236 6.98 9.23 27.83
N CYS A 237 6.85 10.28 27.02
CA CYS A 237 6.35 11.59 27.46
C CYS A 237 4.88 11.50 27.91
N HIS A 238 4.01 10.84 27.15
CA HIS A 238 2.57 10.71 27.45
C HIS A 238 2.30 9.88 28.71
N THR A 239 3.24 8.98 29.04
CA THR A 239 3.14 8.10 30.21
C THR A 239 3.99 8.57 31.38
N ALA A 240 4.57 9.78 31.34
CA ALA A 240 5.31 10.35 32.46
C ALA A 240 4.42 10.58 33.68
N ALA A 241 4.99 10.52 34.89
CA ALA A 241 4.24 10.72 36.13
C ALA A 241 3.57 12.11 36.20
N SER A 242 4.27 13.16 35.77
CA SER A 242 3.73 14.53 35.71
C SER A 242 2.55 14.65 34.76
N VAL A 243 2.58 13.94 33.62
CA VAL A 243 1.50 13.95 32.62
C VAL A 243 0.30 13.17 33.12
N ARG A 244 0.50 12.03 33.79
CA ARG A 244 -0.60 11.30 34.42
C ARG A 244 -1.28 12.10 35.53
N ALA A 245 -0.49 12.75 36.39
CA ALA A 245 -1.02 13.62 37.44
C ALA A 245 -1.89 14.75 36.85
N TRP A 246 -1.42 15.37 35.75
CA TRP A 246 -2.21 16.37 35.04
C TRP A 246 -3.56 15.81 34.55
N PHE A 247 -3.60 14.60 33.97
CA PHE A 247 -4.87 13.99 33.58
C PHE A 247 -5.77 13.59 34.77
N GLU A 248 -5.18 13.19 35.90
CA GLU A 248 -5.93 12.89 37.13
C GLU A 248 -6.59 14.16 37.69
N GLU A 249 -5.93 15.32 37.61
CA GLU A 249 -6.48 16.62 37.99
C GLU A 249 -7.65 17.08 37.10
N HIS A 250 -7.69 16.65 35.82
CA HIS A 250 -8.69 17.07 34.83
C HIS A 250 -9.64 15.94 34.42
N GLN A 251 -9.72 14.85 35.20
CA GLN A 251 -10.48 13.65 34.87
C GLN A 251 -12.00 13.88 34.75
N ASP A 252 -12.52 14.93 35.40
CA ASP A 252 -13.93 15.30 35.37
C ASP A 252 -14.29 16.14 34.12
N GLU A 253 -13.30 16.57 33.33
CA GLU A 253 -13.50 17.41 32.14
C GLU A 253 -13.47 16.61 30.82
N PHE A 254 -12.63 15.58 30.75
CA PHE A 254 -12.60 14.65 29.61
C PHE A 254 -11.81 13.38 29.97
N THR A 255 -11.95 12.35 29.15
CA THR A 255 -11.31 11.05 29.40
C THR A 255 -10.21 10.72 28.42
N VAL A 256 -9.20 9.96 28.84
CA VAL A 256 -8.14 9.46 27.94
C VAL A 256 -8.50 8.07 27.42
N LEU A 257 -8.53 7.91 26.10
CA LEU A 257 -8.83 6.64 25.44
C LEU A 257 -7.70 5.62 25.68
N PRO A 258 -7.96 4.44 26.25
CA PRO A 258 -6.97 3.37 26.36
C PRO A 258 -6.50 2.92 24.96
N TRP A 259 -5.27 3.27 24.58
CA TRP A 259 -4.78 3.03 23.22
C TRP A 259 -3.82 1.82 23.12
N PRO A 260 -3.97 0.93 22.12
CA PRO A 260 -3.04 -0.18 21.94
C PRO A 260 -1.72 0.27 21.32
N ALA A 261 -0.60 -0.05 21.97
CA ALA A 261 0.74 0.27 21.46
C ALA A 261 0.99 -0.24 20.02
N ASN A 262 1.79 0.52 19.25
CA ASN A 262 2.12 0.25 17.84
C ASN A 262 0.88 0.12 16.94
N SER A 263 -0.04 1.08 17.02
CA SER A 263 -1.28 1.10 16.22
C SER A 263 -1.48 2.36 15.37
N PRO A 264 -0.49 2.76 14.54
CA PRO A 264 -0.63 3.94 13.69
C PRO A 264 -1.75 3.77 12.64
N ASP A 265 -2.06 2.55 12.22
CA ASP A 265 -3.17 2.29 11.30
C ASP A 265 -4.56 2.57 11.90
N LEU A 266 -4.66 2.60 13.24
CA LEU A 266 -5.87 2.99 13.95
C LEU A 266 -5.93 4.48 14.25
N ASN A 267 -4.80 5.20 14.26
CA ASN A 267 -4.78 6.63 14.51
C ASN A 267 -5.03 7.37 13.18
N PRO A 268 -6.18 8.04 12.97
CA PRO A 268 -6.46 8.64 11.67
C PRO A 268 -5.60 9.87 11.38
N ILE A 269 -4.95 10.49 12.38
CA ILE A 269 -4.06 11.64 12.17
C ILE A 269 -2.86 11.30 11.28
N GLU A 270 -2.44 10.03 11.25
CA GLU A 270 -1.39 9.53 10.34
C GLU A 270 -1.77 9.77 8.87
N HIS A 271 -3.05 9.74 8.53
CA HIS A 271 -3.52 10.10 7.19
C HIS A 271 -3.44 11.61 6.93
N LEU A 272 -3.61 12.45 7.95
CA LEU A 272 -3.43 13.89 7.83
C LEU A 272 -1.94 14.24 7.66
N TRP A 273 -1.02 13.55 8.35
CA TRP A 273 0.41 13.67 8.09
C TRP A 273 0.78 13.32 6.65
N ASP A 274 0.24 12.22 6.13
CA ASP A 274 0.38 11.84 4.72
C ASP A 274 -0.21 12.89 3.77
N HIS A 275 -1.31 13.56 4.15
CA HIS A 275 -1.90 14.65 3.38
C HIS A 275 -0.97 15.87 3.34
N LEU A 276 -0.46 16.32 4.49
CA LEU A 276 0.48 17.44 4.58
C LEU A 276 1.75 17.17 3.74
N ASP A 277 2.33 15.97 3.85
CA ASP A 277 3.52 15.60 3.07
C ASP A 277 3.24 15.67 1.56
N ARG A 278 2.04 15.31 1.11
CA ARG A 278 1.65 15.42 -0.31
C ARG A 278 1.44 16.87 -0.73
N VAL A 279 0.78 17.69 0.08
CA VAL A 279 0.55 19.11 -0.22
C VAL A 279 1.88 19.83 -0.36
N VAL A 280 2.78 19.69 0.63
CA VAL A 280 4.10 20.33 0.60
C VAL A 280 4.91 19.89 -0.63
N ARG A 281 4.85 18.59 -1.00
CA ARG A 281 5.53 18.08 -2.21
C ARG A 281 4.95 18.59 -3.52
N ALA A 282 3.66 18.91 -3.54
CA ALA A 282 2.98 19.39 -4.73
C ALA A 282 3.14 20.90 -4.93
N MET A 283 3.71 21.63 -3.97
CA MET A 283 3.97 23.06 -4.09
C MET A 283 4.96 23.35 -5.23
N ASP A 284 4.61 24.32 -6.08
CA ASP A 284 5.45 24.79 -7.19
C ASP A 284 6.83 25.24 -6.70
N SER A 285 6.86 25.92 -5.55
CA SER A 285 8.08 26.33 -4.86
C SER A 285 8.26 25.51 -3.58
N GLN A 286 9.22 24.58 -3.61
CA GLN A 286 9.55 23.77 -2.44
C GLN A 286 10.22 24.62 -1.34
N PRO A 287 9.89 24.37 -0.05
CA PRO A 287 10.56 25.02 1.08
C PRO A 287 12.08 24.85 1.02
N ARG A 288 12.82 25.94 1.21
CA ARG A 288 14.29 25.98 1.16
C ARG A 288 14.95 26.07 2.52
N ASN A 289 14.18 26.33 3.58
CA ASN A 289 14.63 26.37 4.95
C ASN A 289 13.50 25.90 5.90
N LEU A 290 13.83 25.69 7.17
CA LEU A 290 12.88 25.18 8.16
C LEU A 290 11.72 26.15 8.44
N ALA A 291 11.96 27.47 8.43
CA ALA A 291 10.88 28.43 8.63
C ALA A 291 9.83 28.34 7.52
N GLN A 292 10.26 28.29 6.25
CA GLN A 292 9.36 28.09 5.11
C GLN A 292 8.62 26.76 5.17
N LEU A 293 9.28 25.69 5.67
CA LEU A 293 8.64 24.40 5.83
C LEU A 293 7.57 24.44 6.93
N ALA A 294 7.84 25.09 8.06
CA ALA A 294 6.86 25.30 9.12
C ALA A 294 5.63 26.04 8.60
N THR A 295 5.83 27.19 7.94
CA THR A 295 4.73 27.98 7.35
C THR A 295 3.93 27.18 6.31
N ALA A 296 4.61 26.38 5.48
CA ALA A 296 3.94 25.52 4.52
C ALA A 296 3.08 24.43 5.19
N LEU A 297 3.56 23.83 6.27
CA LEU A 297 2.83 22.83 7.04
C LEU A 297 1.62 23.43 7.77
N GLU A 298 1.79 24.58 8.42
CA GLU A 298 0.71 25.31 9.09
C GLU A 298 -0.39 25.71 8.10
N SER A 299 0.01 26.29 6.95
CA SER A 299 -0.92 26.65 5.89
C SER A 299 -1.64 25.41 5.32
N ALA A 300 -0.91 24.32 5.06
CA ALA A 300 -1.51 23.09 4.58
C ALA A 300 -2.49 22.48 5.59
N TRP A 301 -2.19 22.57 6.90
CA TRP A 301 -3.05 22.10 7.98
C TRP A 301 -4.36 22.87 8.06
N LEU A 302 -4.29 24.20 8.07
CA LEU A 302 -5.47 25.07 8.14
C LEU A 302 -6.39 24.93 6.91
N ASN A 303 -5.84 24.48 5.77
CA ASN A 303 -6.57 24.27 4.52
C ASN A 303 -7.05 22.82 4.32
N ILE A 304 -6.93 21.93 5.32
CA ILE A 304 -7.48 20.57 5.21
C ILE A 304 -9.01 20.66 5.15
N PRO A 305 -9.66 20.15 4.07
CA PRO A 305 -11.11 20.23 3.96
C PRO A 305 -11.82 19.41 5.04
N GLU A 306 -12.95 19.91 5.57
CA GLU A 306 -13.70 19.27 6.66
C GLU A 306 -14.04 17.80 6.39
N ASN A 307 -14.50 17.50 5.17
CA ASN A 307 -14.85 16.15 4.78
C ASN A 307 -13.67 15.18 4.92
N THR A 308 -12.43 15.66 4.74
CA THR A 308 -11.22 14.82 4.84
C THR A 308 -11.10 14.24 6.25
N PHE A 309 -11.19 15.06 7.29
CA PHE A 309 -11.00 14.59 8.65
C PHE A 309 -12.26 13.92 9.23
N ARG A 310 -13.46 14.34 8.79
CA ARG A 310 -14.73 13.67 9.14
C ARG A 310 -14.78 12.23 8.62
N ASP A 311 -14.46 12.02 7.35
CA ASP A 311 -14.42 10.69 6.73
C ASP A 311 -13.40 9.78 7.42
N LEU A 312 -12.29 10.35 7.89
CA LEU A 312 -11.28 9.62 8.64
C LEU A 312 -11.80 9.11 9.99
N CYS A 313 -12.48 9.96 10.77
CA CYS A 313 -13.15 9.54 12.01
C CYS A 313 -14.25 8.50 11.73
N ASP A 314 -15.10 8.75 10.74
CA ASP A 314 -16.20 7.85 10.37
C ASP A 314 -15.69 6.48 9.83
N SER A 315 -14.42 6.38 9.41
CA SER A 315 -13.80 5.13 8.96
C SER A 315 -13.38 4.17 10.10
N LEU A 316 -13.35 4.63 11.37
CA LEU A 316 -12.82 3.85 12.49
C LEU A 316 -13.50 2.50 12.73
N PRO A 317 -14.84 2.38 12.69
CA PRO A 317 -15.50 1.08 12.81
C PRO A 317 -15.00 0.05 11.78
N ALA A 318 -14.78 0.48 10.54
CA ALA A 318 -14.25 -0.37 9.48
C ALA A 318 -12.78 -0.76 9.73
N ARG A 319 -11.96 0.16 10.26
CA ARG A 319 -10.56 -0.13 10.64
C ARG A 319 -10.49 -1.18 11.76
N LEU A 320 -11.35 -1.07 12.77
CA LEU A 320 -11.42 -2.06 13.86
C LEU A 320 -11.92 -3.42 13.37
N ALA A 321 -12.92 -3.44 12.48
CA ALA A 321 -13.34 -4.68 11.82
C ALA A 321 -12.18 -5.34 11.05
N ALA A 322 -11.36 -4.53 10.37
CA ALA A 322 -10.18 -5.03 9.67
C ALA A 322 -9.15 -5.62 10.65
N VAL A 323 -8.86 -4.96 11.78
CA VAL A 323 -7.97 -5.49 12.84
C VAL A 323 -8.49 -6.79 13.45
N ARG A 324 -9.81 -6.91 13.65
CA ARG A 324 -10.43 -8.17 14.10
C ARG A 324 -10.25 -9.27 13.06
N SER A 325 -10.50 -8.96 11.78
CA SER A 325 -10.34 -9.93 10.69
C SER A 325 -8.91 -10.46 10.59
N THR A 326 -7.91 -9.63 10.93
CA THR A 326 -6.49 -10.00 10.93
C THR A 326 -5.98 -10.57 12.25
N LYS A 327 -6.86 -10.78 13.24
CA LYS A 327 -6.50 -11.23 14.59
C LYS A 327 -5.40 -10.34 15.21
N GLY A 328 -5.56 -9.03 15.08
CA GLY A 328 -4.63 -8.04 15.64
C GLY A 328 -3.39 -7.76 14.81
N SER A 329 -3.24 -8.35 13.63
CA SER A 329 -2.12 -8.07 12.71
C SER A 329 -2.42 -6.84 11.83
N ASN A 330 -1.40 -6.24 11.21
CA ASN A 330 -1.60 -5.10 10.31
C ASN A 330 -2.60 -5.44 9.19
N PRO A 331 -3.72 -4.71 9.01
CA PRO A 331 -4.73 -4.96 7.98
C PRO A 331 -4.16 -5.04 6.56
N GLN A 332 -3.19 -4.18 6.23
CA GLN A 332 -2.50 -4.18 4.94
C GLN A 332 -1.71 -5.47 4.65
N ALA A 333 -1.36 -6.26 5.68
CA ALA A 333 -0.61 -7.51 5.51
C ALA A 333 -1.44 -8.62 4.84
N LYS A 334 -2.78 -8.63 5.02
CA LYS A 334 -3.65 -9.64 4.40
C LYS A 334 -4.05 -9.34 2.95
N ILE A 335 -4.08 -8.06 2.57
CA ILE A 335 -4.47 -7.63 1.21
C ILE A 335 -3.53 -8.22 0.13
N SER A 336 -2.28 -8.51 0.49
CA SER A 336 -1.30 -9.15 -0.40
C SER A 336 -1.61 -10.61 -0.77
N HIS A 337 -2.44 -11.31 0.01
CA HIS A 337 -2.79 -12.73 -0.24
C HIS A 337 -4.12 -12.92 -0.97
N GLN A 338 -5.08 -11.98 -0.86
CA GLN A 338 -6.40 -12.12 -1.50
C GLN A 338 -6.55 -11.38 -2.84
N LEU A 339 -5.78 -10.32 -3.11
CA LEU A 339 -5.83 -9.63 -4.41
C LEU A 339 -5.25 -10.41 -5.60
N SER A 340 -4.65 -11.59 -5.36
CA SER A 340 -4.24 -12.52 -6.41
C SER A 340 -5.39 -13.41 -6.92
N SER A 341 -6.50 -13.51 -6.18
CA SER A 341 -7.67 -14.32 -6.59
C SER A 341 -8.80 -13.51 -7.23
N LEU A 342 -8.93 -12.20 -6.92
CA LEU A 342 -10.00 -11.36 -7.49
C LEU A 342 -9.69 -10.76 -8.87
N LYS A 343 -8.43 -10.77 -9.33
CA LYS A 343 -8.09 -10.32 -10.71
C LYS A 343 -8.31 -11.37 -11.80
N VAL A 344 -8.73 -12.59 -11.44
CA VAL A 344 -8.99 -13.67 -12.42
C VAL A 344 -10.48 -13.73 -12.82
N LEU A 345 -11.39 -13.13 -12.05
CA LEU A 345 -12.84 -13.22 -12.29
C LEU A 345 -13.41 -12.05 -13.12
N THR A 346 -12.74 -10.90 -13.20
CA THR A 346 -13.21 -9.74 -13.97
C THR A 346 -12.68 -9.65 -15.40
N THR A 347 -11.86 -10.60 -15.86
CA THR A 347 -11.39 -10.67 -17.26
C THR A 347 -12.07 -11.82 -18.05
N LYS A 348 -13.22 -12.29 -17.58
CA LYS A 348 -14.05 -13.30 -18.26
C LYS A 348 -15.49 -12.84 -18.57
N LEU A 349 -15.80 -11.55 -18.36
CA LEU A 349 -17.12 -10.97 -18.63
C LEU A 349 -17.08 -9.62 -19.37
N MET A 350 -16.01 -9.39 -20.13
CA MET A 350 -15.97 -8.50 -21.30
C MET A 350 -15.20 -9.25 -22.39
#